data_AF-A0A8T5AJT2-F1
#
_entry.id   AF-A0A8T5AJT2-F1
#
_cell.length_a   1.000
_cell.length_b   1.000
_cell.length_c   1.000
_cell.angle_alpha   90.00
_cell.angle_beta   90.00
_cell.angle_gamma   90.00
#
_symmetry.space_group_name_H-M   'P 1'
#
loop_
_entity.id
_entity.type
_entity.pdbx_description
1 polymer ?
#
loop_
_entity_poly.entity_id
_entity_poly.type
_entity_poly.pdbx_seq_one_letter_code
_entity_poly.pdbx_strand_id
1 'polypeptide(L)'
;ALTCPTVWVCSTCFMCNERCPQGVELANVMFALKNIAAIEKGIPNSLKMLGQSIIKLGRTLEVTEYHDMERLSLGLPKAPTVNVESVRRLLSKTKFDELVAYWEGKKE
;
A
#
# COMPACT_ATOMS: atom_id res chain seq x y z
N ALA A 1 -4.65 -5.36 -21.40
CA ALA A 1 -3.51 -5.56 -20.47
C ALA A 1 -3.85 -5.14 -19.03
N LEU A 2 -4.31 -3.90 -18.80
CA LEU A 2 -4.53 -3.35 -17.44
C LEU A 2 -5.71 -3.94 -16.65
N THR A 3 -6.56 -4.75 -17.30
CA THR A 3 -7.61 -5.55 -16.65
C THR A 3 -7.15 -6.95 -16.26
N CYS A 4 -5.91 -7.32 -16.60
CA CYS A 4 -5.35 -8.64 -16.30
C CYS A 4 -5.03 -8.75 -14.80
N PRO A 5 -5.58 -9.74 -14.07
CA PRO A 5 -5.29 -9.94 -12.65
C PRO A 5 -3.80 -10.17 -12.35
N THR A 6 -3.04 -10.69 -13.32
CA THR A 6 -1.62 -11.02 -13.19
C THR A 6 -0.75 -9.82 -12.78
N VAL A 7 -1.17 -8.58 -13.08
CA VAL A 7 -0.47 -7.39 -12.62
C VAL A 7 -0.43 -7.34 -11.09
N TRP A 8 -1.51 -7.76 -10.42
CA TRP A 8 -1.66 -7.70 -8.97
C TRP A 8 -1.13 -8.93 -8.23
N VAL A 9 -0.88 -10.06 -8.91
CA VAL A 9 -0.27 -11.26 -8.28
C VAL A 9 1.25 -11.19 -8.19
N CYS A 10 1.89 -10.23 -8.87
CA CYS A 10 3.32 -10.01 -8.75
C CYS A 10 3.70 -9.69 -7.29
N SER A 11 4.44 -10.59 -6.66
CA SER A 11 4.92 -10.53 -5.27
C SER A 11 6.07 -9.55 -5.04
N THR A 12 6.54 -8.88 -6.10
CA THR A 12 7.66 -7.92 -6.03
C THR A 12 8.92 -8.54 -5.42
N CYS A 13 9.21 -9.81 -5.75
CA CYS A 13 10.38 -10.54 -5.23
C CYS A 13 11.68 -10.26 -6.00
N PHE A 14 11.62 -9.50 -7.11
CA PHE A 14 12.76 -9.12 -7.96
C PHE A 14 13.55 -10.25 -8.63
N MET A 15 13.19 -11.52 -8.44
CA MET A 15 13.88 -12.67 -9.05
C MET A 15 13.93 -12.62 -10.59
N CYS A 16 12.95 -11.99 -11.23
CA CYS A 16 12.96 -11.75 -12.67
C CYS A 16 14.08 -10.81 -13.11
N ASN A 17 14.42 -9.79 -12.32
CA ASN A 17 15.53 -8.87 -12.62
C ASN A 17 16.86 -9.61 -12.53
N GLU A 18 17.09 -10.35 -11.44
CA GLU A 18 18.33 -11.10 -11.19
C GLU A 18 18.64 -12.16 -12.26
N ARG A 19 17.60 -12.74 -12.85
CA ARG A 19 17.75 -13.81 -13.84
C ARG A 19 17.72 -13.32 -15.28
N CYS A 20 17.43 -12.06 -15.53
CA CYS A 20 17.21 -11.58 -16.89
C CYS A 20 18.54 -11.51 -17.67
N PRO A 21 18.76 -12.33 -18.70
CA PRO A 21 19.99 -12.28 -19.49
C PRO A 21 20.09 -11.02 -20.36
N GLN A 22 19.02 -10.22 -20.44
CA GLN A 22 18.95 -8.99 -21.22
C GLN A 22 18.99 -7.74 -20.32
N GLY A 23 19.18 -7.91 -19.01
CA GLY A 23 19.23 -6.78 -18.06
C GLY A 23 17.93 -6.00 -17.93
N VAL A 24 16.78 -6.62 -18.24
CA VAL A 24 15.48 -5.97 -18.12
C VAL A 24 15.04 -5.91 -16.66
N GLU A 25 14.72 -4.72 -16.19
CA GLU A 25 14.15 -4.48 -14.86
C GLU A 25 12.64 -4.78 -14.83
N LEU A 26 12.28 -6.05 -15.01
CA LEU A 26 10.88 -6.45 -15.15
C LEU A 26 10.02 -6.07 -13.93
N ALA A 27 10.59 -6.08 -12.71
CA ALA A 27 9.88 -5.62 -11.52
C ALA A 27 9.44 -4.15 -11.65
N ASN A 28 10.27 -3.27 -12.21
CA ASN A 28 9.96 -1.86 -12.43
C ASN A 28 8.87 -1.69 -13.50
N VAL A 29 8.88 -2.53 -14.54
CA VAL A 29 7.78 -2.60 -15.51
C VAL A 29 6.47 -2.99 -14.82
N MET A 30 6.49 -3.97 -13.92
CA MET A 30 5.30 -4.37 -13.16
C MET A 30 4.79 -3.25 -12.24
N PHE A 31 5.69 -2.47 -11.61
CA PHE A 31 5.28 -1.30 -10.83
C PHE A 31 4.64 -0.22 -11.71
N ALA A 32 5.20 0.08 -12.87
CA ALA A 32 4.61 1.04 -13.82
C ALA A 32 3.21 0.59 -14.26
N LEU A 33 3.04 -0.69 -14.59
CA LEU A 33 1.73 -1.26 -14.93
C LEU A 33 0.74 -1.17 -13.77
N LYS A 34 1.16 -1.46 -12.53
CA LYS A 34 0.32 -1.31 -11.33
C LYS A 34 -0.14 0.13 -11.15
N ASN A 35 0.75 1.11 -11.32
CA ASN A 35 0.42 2.54 -11.19
C ASN A 35 -0.60 2.99 -12.24
N ILE A 36 -0.39 2.62 -13.51
CA ILE A 36 -1.32 2.95 -14.60
C ILE A 36 -2.67 2.25 -14.34
N ALA A 37 -2.66 0.97 -13.98
CA ALA A 37 -3.89 0.23 -13.66
C ALA A 37 -4.64 0.87 -12.49
N ALA A 38 -3.94 1.31 -11.44
CA ALA A 38 -4.53 1.95 -10.28
C ALA A 38 -5.28 3.24 -10.64
N ILE A 39 -4.74 4.04 -11.55
CA ILE A 39 -5.35 5.30 -12.01
C ILE A 39 -6.51 5.01 -12.96
N GLU A 40 -6.33 4.14 -13.96
CA GLU A 40 -7.32 3.96 -15.03
C GLU A 40 -8.43 2.97 -14.67
N LYS A 41 -8.07 1.85 -14.03
CA LYS A 41 -8.95 0.71 -13.77
C LYS A 41 -9.32 0.61 -12.30
N GLY A 42 -8.43 1.03 -11.39
CA GLY A 42 -8.57 0.89 -9.95
C GLY A 42 -7.67 -0.22 -9.42
N ILE A 43 -7.83 -0.53 -8.14
CA ILE A 43 -7.01 -1.51 -7.43
C ILE A 43 -7.89 -2.57 -6.74
N PRO A 44 -7.34 -3.73 -6.38
CA PRO A 44 -8.03 -4.73 -5.56
C PRO A 44 -8.56 -4.15 -4.24
N ASN A 45 -9.72 -4.64 -3.77
CA ASN A 45 -10.38 -4.11 -2.58
C ASN A 45 -9.52 -4.20 -1.31
N SER A 46 -8.71 -5.25 -1.16
CA SER A 46 -7.79 -5.39 -0.02
C SER A 46 -6.81 -4.22 0.07
N LEU A 47 -6.31 -3.73 -1.07
CA LEU A 47 -5.40 -2.59 -1.13
C LEU A 47 -6.14 -1.26 -0.88
N LYS A 48 -7.42 -1.15 -1.28
CA LYS A 48 -8.25 0.02 -0.94
C LYS A 48 -8.37 0.20 0.57
N MET A 49 -8.65 -0.88 1.30
CA MET A 49 -8.76 -0.86 2.78
C MET A 49 -7.44 -0.44 3.44
N LEU A 50 -6.30 -0.87 2.91
CA LEU A 50 -5.00 -0.44 3.40
C LEU A 50 -4.78 1.06 3.19
N GLY A 51 -5.14 1.59 2.00
CA GLY A 51 -5.07 3.03 1.72
C GLY A 51 -5.89 3.86 2.71
N GLN A 52 -7.12 3.43 3.00
CA GLN A 52 -7.98 4.07 4.01
C GLN A 52 -7.37 4.03 5.42
N SER A 53 -6.79 2.89 5.80
CA SER A 53 -6.16 2.72 7.11
C SER A 53 -4.99 3.68 7.29
N ILE A 54 -4.17 3.86 6.24
CA ILE A 54 -3.07 4.83 6.26
C ILE A 54 -3.58 6.26 6.46
N ILE A 55 -4.66 6.66 5.78
CA ILE A 55 -5.24 8.02 5.95
C ILE A 55 -5.81 8.22 7.37
N LYS A 56 -6.47 7.19 7.92
CA LYS A 56 -7.16 7.28 9.22
C LYS A 56 -6.19 7.20 10.40
N LEU A 57 -5.28 6.22 10.37
CA LEU A 57 -4.44 5.82 11.50
C LEU A 57 -2.97 6.22 11.31
N GLY A 58 -2.55 6.60 10.10
CA GLY A 58 -1.14 6.72 9.74
C GLY A 58 -0.41 5.38 9.66
N ARG A 59 -1.15 4.26 9.69
CA ARG A 59 -0.65 2.89 9.69
C ARG A 59 -1.54 2.00 8.81
N THR A 60 -0.98 0.91 8.31
CA THR A 60 -1.75 -0.12 7.61
C THR A 60 -2.61 -0.95 8.55
N LEU A 61 -2.20 -1.08 9.82
CA LEU A 61 -2.86 -1.85 10.86
C LEU A 61 -3.09 -0.98 12.09
N GLU A 62 -4.21 -1.21 12.75
CA GLU A 62 -4.53 -0.59 14.03
C GLU A 62 -3.73 -1.22 15.16
N VAL A 63 -3.14 -0.38 16.02
CA VAL A 63 -2.53 -0.83 17.26
C VAL A 63 -3.62 -0.84 18.33
N THR A 64 -4.08 -2.04 18.66
CA THR A 64 -5.05 -2.25 19.75
C THR A 64 -4.36 -2.38 21.10
N GLU A 65 -5.14 -2.30 22.19
CA GLU A 65 -4.64 -2.52 23.55
C GLU A 65 -3.98 -3.89 23.74
N TYR A 66 -4.48 -4.93 23.06
CA TYR A 66 -3.88 -6.26 23.09
C TYR A 66 -2.42 -6.26 22.62
N HIS A 67 -2.11 -5.54 21.55
CA HIS A 67 -0.74 -5.42 21.06
C HIS A 67 0.17 -4.73 22.08
N ASP A 68 -0.32 -3.70 22.77
CA ASP A 68 0.46 -3.03 23.83
C ASP A 68 0.65 -3.93 25.06
N MET A 69 -0.36 -4.73 25.44
CA MET A 69 -0.23 -5.72 26.50
C MET A 69 0.83 -6.78 26.18
N GLU A 70 0.83 -7.30 24.94
CA GLU A 70 1.84 -8.26 24.48
C GLU A 70 3.24 -7.65 24.45
N ARG A 71 3.37 -6.39 24.03
CA ARG A 71 4.66 -5.68 24.07
C ARG A 71 5.18 -5.54 25.49
N LEU A 72 4.32 -5.14 26.44
CA LEU A 72 4.71 -4.99 27.85
C LEU A 72 5.07 -6.33 28.50
N SER A 73 4.38 -7.43 28.17
CA SER A 73 4.74 -8.76 28.69
C SER A 73 6.10 -9.24 28.21
N LEU A 74 6.53 -8.78 27.03
CA LEU A 74 7.87 -8.99 26.47
C LEU A 74 8.91 -7.95 26.96
N GLY A 75 8.53 -7.04 27.85
CA GLY A 75 9.42 -5.97 28.35
C GLY A 75 9.68 -4.84 27.35
N LEU A 76 8.87 -4.74 26.28
CA LEU A 76 8.97 -3.68 25.27
C LEU A 76 8.06 -2.50 25.63
N PRO A 77 8.43 -1.26 25.26
CA PRO A 77 7.54 -0.11 25.43
C PRO A 77 6.31 -0.23 24.54
N LYS A 78 5.21 0.46 24.90
CA LYS A 78 4.03 0.61 24.05
C LYS A 78 4.40 1.08 22.64
N ALA A 79 3.57 0.76 21.65
CA ALA A 79 3.85 1.16 20.28
C ALA A 79 3.92 2.70 20.18
N PRO A 80 4.87 3.24 19.39
CA PRO A 80 4.99 4.68 19.25
C PRO A 80 3.74 5.27 18.59
N THR A 81 3.34 6.46 19.06
CA THR A 81 2.25 7.21 18.46
C THR A 81 2.67 7.73 17.08
N VAL A 82 1.73 7.79 16.15
CA VAL A 82 1.97 8.32 14.80
C VAL A 82 1.37 9.72 14.72
N ASN A 83 2.15 10.67 14.20
CA ASN A 83 1.64 11.99 13.87
C ASN A 83 0.82 11.91 12.58
N VAL A 84 -0.46 11.56 12.72
CA VAL A 84 -1.37 11.35 11.60
C VAL A 84 -1.54 12.62 10.76
N GLU A 85 -1.49 13.79 11.36
CA GLU A 85 -1.60 15.07 10.64
C GLU A 85 -0.43 15.29 9.68
N SER A 86 0.79 14.97 10.11
CA SER A 86 1.98 15.05 9.25
C SER A 86 1.90 14.08 8.08
N VAL A 87 1.34 12.88 8.31
CA VAL A 87 1.09 11.88 7.26
C VAL A 87 0.04 12.40 6.28
N ARG A 88 -1.11 12.90 6.75
CA ARG A 88 -2.16 13.46 5.89
C ARG A 88 -1.65 14.61 5.03
N ARG A 89 -0.83 15.50 5.61
CA ARG A 89 -0.19 16.59 4.86
C ARG A 89 0.69 16.05 3.73
N LEU A 90 1.43 14.97 3.94
CA LEU A 90 2.22 14.33 2.87
C LEU A 90 1.30 13.74 1.79
N LEU A 91 0.27 12.99 2.19
CA LEU A 91 -0.66 12.34 1.27
C LEU A 91 -1.41 13.35 0.40
N SER A 92 -1.82 14.48 0.97
CA SER A 92 -2.46 15.58 0.23
C SER A 92 -1.50 16.21 -0.78
N LYS A 93 -0.22 16.41 -0.42
CA LYS A 93 0.80 16.91 -1.37
C LYS A 93 1.05 15.95 -2.53
N THR A 94 0.88 14.65 -2.34
CA THR A 94 1.04 13.63 -3.38
C THR A 94 -0.26 13.24 -4.06
N LYS A 95 -1.39 13.87 -3.70
CA LYS A 95 -2.75 13.57 -4.19
C LYS A 95 -3.19 12.12 -3.95
N PHE A 96 -2.60 11.46 -2.95
CA PHE A 96 -2.92 10.08 -2.63
C PHE A 96 -4.31 9.98 -1.98
N ASP A 97 -4.71 10.98 -1.22
CA ASP A 97 -6.05 11.13 -0.66
C ASP A 97 -7.14 11.21 -1.75
N GLU A 98 -6.92 12.02 -2.79
CA GLU A 98 -7.80 12.09 -3.97
C GLU A 98 -7.92 10.70 -4.64
N LEU A 99 -6.79 10.01 -4.78
CA LEU A 99 -6.73 8.70 -5.42
C LEU A 99 -7.46 7.61 -4.60
N VAL A 100 -7.32 7.63 -3.27
CA VAL A 100 -8.07 6.73 -2.37
C VAL A 100 -9.57 7.01 -2.45
N ALA A 101 -9.99 8.28 -2.42
CA ALA A 101 -11.40 8.65 -2.57
C ALA A 101 -11.98 8.20 -3.92
N TYR A 102 -11.20 8.29 -5.00
CA TYR A 102 -11.57 7.76 -6.31
C TYR A 102 -11.79 6.24 -6.29
N TRP A 103 -10.91 5.49 -5.62
CA TRP A 103 -11.03 4.03 -5.52
C TRP A 103 -12.24 3.58 -4.69
N GLU A 104 -12.68 4.37 -3.70
CA GLU A 104 -13.91 4.12 -2.94
C GLU A 104 -15.16 4.26 -3.81
N GLY A 105 -15.18 5.25 -4.73
CA GLY A 105 -16.29 5.48 -5.65
C GLY A 105 -16.46 4.37 -6.70
N LYS A 106 -15.37 3.71 -7.08
CA LYS A 106 -15.40 2.49 -7.89
C LYS A 106 -15.72 1.27 -7.01
N LYS A 107 -17.01 1.08 -6.72
CA LYS A 107 -17.52 -0.24 -6.31
C LYS A 107 -17.41 -1.19 -7.52
N GLU A 108 -16.83 -2.37 -7.30
CA GLU A 108 -16.85 -3.46 -8.29
C GLU A 108 -18.29 -3.89 -8.60
#